data_AF-A0A2V7DF81-F1
#
_entry.id   AF-A0A2V7DF81-F1
#
_cell.length_a   1.000
_cell.length_b   1.000
_cell.length_c   1.000
_cell.angle_alpha   90.00
_cell.angle_beta   90.00
_cell.angle_gamma   90.00
#
_symmetry.space_group_name_H-M   'P 1'
#
loop_
_entity.id
_entity.type
_entity.pdbx_description
1 polymer ?
#
loop_
_entity_poly.entity_id
_entity_poly.type
_entity_poly.pdbx_seq_one_letter_code
_entity_poly.pdbx_strand_id
1 'polypeptide(L)'
;MTTVTELGPRLGIAPTCAALGLPRATYYRRRRPQSAPAPRPRSPRALRPDEHAAVLTRLHEPRFVDLAPAEVYATLLDEGEYLCSERTMYRVLAAQHEVRDRRDQLRHPRYAVPELLARRPNELWSWDITKLLGPAKWTYFYLYVMLDVFSRYVVGWMVAHRES
;
A
#
# COMPACT_ATOMS: atom_id res chain seq x y z
N MET A 1 -21.50 27.35 12.01
CA MET A 1 -22.30 28.32 11.21
C MET A 1 -23.79 28.24 11.50
N THR A 2 -24.31 27.04 11.75
CA THR A 2 -25.68 26.78 12.20
C THR A 2 -26.04 27.58 13.46
N THR A 3 -25.14 27.60 14.45
CA THR A 3 -25.29 28.37 15.69
C THR A 3 -25.49 29.88 15.47
N VAL A 4 -24.74 30.50 14.54
CA VAL A 4 -24.93 31.92 14.17
C VAL A 4 -26.26 32.13 13.45
N THR A 5 -26.71 31.13 12.69
CA THR A 5 -27.98 31.17 11.96
C THR A 5 -29.18 31.08 12.90
N GLU A 6 -29.08 30.26 13.95
CA GLU A 6 -30.15 30.02 14.92
C GLU A 6 -30.21 31.10 16.02
N LEU A 7 -29.06 31.47 16.58
CA LEU A 7 -29.00 32.39 17.73
C LEU A 7 -28.75 33.84 17.31
N GLY A 8 -28.14 34.06 16.15
CA GLY A 8 -27.81 35.41 15.68
C GLY A 8 -29.00 36.34 15.41
N PRO A 9 -30.19 35.87 15.00
CA PRO A 9 -31.39 36.73 14.94
C PRO A 9 -31.87 37.21 16.31
N ARG A 10 -31.60 36.46 17.38
CA ARG A 10 -32.01 36.78 18.75
C ARG A 10 -30.96 37.60 19.51
N LEU A 11 -29.68 37.26 19.33
CA LEU A 11 -28.55 37.83 20.08
C LEU A 11 -27.71 38.82 19.29
N GLY A 12 -28.02 39.01 18.00
CA GLY A 12 -27.25 39.81 17.06
C GLY A 12 -26.19 38.98 16.32
N ILE A 13 -26.19 39.03 14.98
CA ILE A 13 -25.28 38.25 14.14
C ILE A 13 -23.81 38.59 14.40
N ALA A 14 -23.49 39.88 14.57
CA ALA A 14 -22.12 40.36 14.81
C ALA A 14 -21.55 39.85 16.16
N PRO A 15 -22.21 40.02 17.31
CA PRO A 15 -21.70 39.48 18.58
C PRO A 15 -21.67 37.95 18.59
N THR A 16 -22.63 37.26 17.97
CA THR A 16 -22.57 35.79 17.87
C THR A 16 -21.41 35.31 16.99
N CYS A 17 -21.10 36.02 15.91
CA CYS A 17 -19.90 35.74 15.09
C CYS A 17 -18.61 35.97 15.89
N ALA A 18 -18.53 37.08 16.63
CA ALA A 18 -17.36 37.40 17.46
C ALA A 18 -17.14 36.36 18.56
N ALA A 19 -18.20 35.97 19.28
CA ALA A 19 -18.15 34.95 20.32
C ALA A 19 -17.70 33.57 19.80
N LEU A 20 -17.98 33.27 18.54
CA LEU A 20 -17.60 32.02 17.88
C LEU A 20 -16.28 32.11 17.09
N GLY A 21 -15.52 33.21 17.23
CA GLY A 21 -14.24 33.40 16.53
C GLY A 21 -14.36 33.43 15.01
N LEU A 22 -15.53 33.78 14.48
CA LEU A 22 -15.85 33.71 13.06
C LEU A 22 -15.92 35.11 12.45
N PRO A 23 -15.18 35.41 11.38
CA PRO A 23 -15.34 36.68 10.66
C PRO A 23 -16.76 36.82 10.08
N ARG A 24 -17.42 37.94 10.38
CA ARG A 24 -18.79 38.24 9.91
C ARG A 24 -18.92 38.12 8.38
N ALA A 25 -17.89 38.49 7.63
CA ALA A 25 -17.86 38.37 6.18
C ALA A 25 -17.93 36.91 5.70
N THR A 26 -17.29 35.97 6.41
CA THR A 26 -17.32 34.53 6.09
C THR A 26 -18.72 33.95 6.30
N TYR A 27 -19.43 34.40 7.34
CA TYR A 27 -20.83 34.03 7.58
C TYR A 27 -21.73 34.35 6.38
N TYR A 28 -21.78 35.62 5.97
CA TYR A 28 -22.62 36.01 4.84
C TYR A 28 -22.16 35.40 3.50
N ARG A 29 -20.85 35.24 3.29
CA ARG A 29 -20.30 34.61 2.07
C ARG A 29 -20.71 33.16 1.91
N ARG A 30 -20.77 32.40 3.01
CA ARG A 30 -21.21 30.99 2.98
C ARG A 30 -22.74 30.84 2.95
N ARG A 31 -23.48 31.83 3.46
CA ARG A 31 -24.96 31.87 3.41
C ARG A 31 -25.50 32.17 2.01
N ARG A 32 -24.69 32.78 1.16
CA ARG A 32 -24.97 32.90 -0.28
C ARG A 32 -24.26 31.74 -0.98
N PRO A 33 -24.98 30.71 -1.47
CA PRO A 33 -24.33 29.64 -2.21
C PRO A 33 -23.62 30.28 -3.41
N GLN A 34 -22.29 30.19 -3.44
CA GLN A 34 -21.55 30.49 -4.65
C GLN A 34 -21.92 29.42 -5.68
N SER A 35 -22.18 29.84 -6.92
CA SER A 35 -22.17 28.92 -8.06
C SER A 35 -20.92 28.05 -7.98
N ALA A 36 -21.06 26.77 -8.36
CA ALA A 36 -19.95 25.82 -8.33
C ALA A 36 -18.67 26.51 -8.84
N PRO A 37 -17.58 26.50 -8.06
CA PRO A 37 -16.37 27.22 -8.46
C PRO A 37 -15.95 26.71 -9.84
N ALA A 38 -15.70 27.66 -10.75
CA ALA A 38 -15.19 27.31 -12.06
C ALA A 38 -13.95 26.42 -11.88
N PRO A 39 -13.80 25.35 -12.68
CA PRO A 39 -12.63 24.50 -12.60
C PRO A 39 -11.39 25.38 -12.74
N ARG A 40 -10.41 25.18 -11.85
CA ARG A 40 -9.18 25.97 -11.91
C ARG A 40 -8.54 25.77 -13.28
N PRO A 41 -8.04 26.85 -13.91
CA PRO A 41 -7.33 26.72 -15.16
C PRO A 41 -6.13 25.78 -14.97
N ARG A 42 -5.87 24.96 -16.00
CA ARG A 42 -4.73 24.07 -16.02
C ARG A 42 -3.45 24.91 -15.95
N SER A 43 -2.46 24.45 -15.18
CA SER A 43 -1.17 25.13 -15.13
C SER A 43 -0.55 25.17 -16.55
N PRO A 44 0.04 26.30 -16.97
CA PRO A 44 0.74 26.38 -18.26
C PRO A 44 1.90 25.38 -18.39
N ARG A 45 2.44 24.91 -17.25
CA ARG A 45 3.53 23.92 -17.19
C ARG A 45 3.03 22.47 -17.14
N ALA A 46 1.73 22.26 -17.14
CA ALA A 46 1.19 20.90 -17.17
C ALA A 46 1.32 20.34 -18.59
N LEU A 47 1.84 19.12 -18.67
CA LEU A 47 1.88 18.37 -19.92
C LEU A 47 0.49 18.33 -20.57
N ARG A 48 0.46 18.59 -21.86
CA ARG A 48 -0.70 18.38 -22.72
C ARG A 48 -0.97 16.88 -22.86
N PRO A 49 -2.19 16.49 -23.25
CA PRO A 49 -2.51 15.07 -23.49
C PRO A 49 -1.53 14.41 -24.47
N ASP A 50 -1.15 15.12 -25.54
CA ASP A 50 -0.25 14.59 -26.56
C ASP A 50 1.17 14.39 -26.02
N GLU A 51 1.65 15.32 -25.18
CA GLU A 51 2.95 15.21 -24.52
C GLU A 51 2.94 14.05 -23.49
N HIS A 52 1.82 13.84 -22.79
CA HIS A 52 1.63 12.67 -21.92
C HIS A 52 1.72 11.36 -22.69
N ALA A 53 1.11 11.29 -23.88
CA ALA A 53 1.17 10.11 -24.74
C ALA A 53 2.60 9.87 -25.28
N ALA A 54 3.33 10.93 -25.63
CA ALA A 54 4.72 10.82 -26.04
C ALA A 54 5.62 10.27 -24.91
N VAL A 55 5.43 10.75 -23.67
CA VAL A 55 6.14 10.22 -22.49
C VAL A 55 5.86 8.73 -22.29
N LEU A 56 4.59 8.30 -22.36
CA LEU A 56 4.23 6.89 -22.24
C LEU A 56 4.84 6.05 -23.36
N THR A 57 4.73 6.52 -24.60
CA THR A 57 5.30 5.84 -25.77
C THR A 57 6.79 5.60 -25.60
N ARG A 58 7.53 6.61 -25.11
CA ARG A 58 8.96 6.46 -24.83
C ARG A 58 9.22 5.44 -23.71
N LEU A 59 8.50 5.55 -22.60
CA LEU A 59 8.67 4.65 -21.45
C LEU A 59 8.30 3.19 -21.77
N HIS A 60 7.44 2.96 -22.77
CA HIS A 60 7.03 1.63 -23.25
C HIS A 60 7.92 1.07 -24.35
N GLU A 61 8.99 1.77 -24.75
CA GLU A 61 9.92 1.21 -25.72
C GLU A 61 10.58 -0.08 -25.18
N PRO A 62 10.84 -1.09 -26.04
CA PRO A 62 11.42 -2.36 -25.63
C PRO A 62 12.73 -2.22 -24.84
N ARG A 63 13.51 -1.17 -25.11
CA ARG A 63 14.78 -0.89 -24.42
C ARG A 63 14.61 -0.37 -22.98
N PHE A 64 13.43 0.12 -22.62
CA PHE A 64 13.15 0.75 -21.33
C PHE A 64 12.19 -0.05 -20.45
N VAL A 65 11.62 -1.15 -20.95
CA VAL A 65 10.56 -1.93 -20.26
C VAL A 65 10.95 -2.38 -18.85
N ASP A 66 12.22 -2.75 -18.63
CA ASP A 66 12.74 -3.23 -17.34
C ASP A 66 13.54 -2.16 -16.58
N LEU A 67 13.62 -0.94 -17.09
CA LEU A 67 14.38 0.14 -16.48
C LEU A 67 13.50 1.02 -15.57
N ALA A 68 14.07 1.49 -14.46
CA ALA A 68 13.39 2.43 -13.60
C ALA A 68 13.31 3.81 -14.30
N PRO A 69 12.27 4.62 -14.05
CA PRO A 69 12.17 5.96 -14.64
C PRO A 69 13.39 6.86 -14.42
N ALA A 70 14.15 6.66 -13.33
CA ALA A 70 15.42 7.35 -13.09
C ALA A 70 16.49 6.98 -14.13
N GLU A 71 16.60 5.70 -14.46
CA GLU A 71 17.54 5.19 -15.48
C GLU A 71 17.14 5.68 -16.87
N VAL A 72 15.85 5.59 -17.20
CA VAL A 72 15.32 6.10 -18.47
C VAL A 72 15.58 7.61 -18.60
N TYR A 73 15.34 8.38 -17.53
CA TYR A 73 15.61 9.81 -17.50
C TYR A 73 17.08 10.13 -17.78
N ALA A 74 18.02 9.42 -17.15
CA ALA A 74 19.45 9.60 -17.39
C ALA A 74 19.84 9.24 -18.83
N THR A 75 19.37 8.09 -19.34
CA THR A 75 19.65 7.66 -20.72
C THR A 75 19.14 8.66 -21.75
N LEU A 76 17.91 9.16 -21.59
CA LEU A 76 17.34 10.15 -22.51
C LEU A 76 18.13 11.47 -22.47
N LEU A 77 18.57 11.91 -21.29
CA LEU A 77 19.42 13.09 -21.17
C LEU A 77 20.78 12.91 -21.85
N ASP A 78 21.41 11.74 -21.70
CA ASP A 78 22.66 11.42 -22.40
C ASP A 78 22.48 11.42 -23.93
N GLU A 79 21.28 11.08 -24.40
CA GLU A 79 20.87 11.17 -25.81
C GLU A 79 20.46 12.58 -26.26
N GLY A 80 20.48 13.57 -25.35
CA GLY A 80 20.09 14.95 -25.63
C GLY A 80 18.57 15.18 -25.70
N GLU A 81 17.76 14.22 -25.24
CA GLU A 81 16.30 14.30 -25.24
C GLU A 81 15.74 14.57 -23.84
N TYR A 82 14.95 15.63 -23.72
CA TYR A 82 14.23 15.93 -22.49
C TYR A 82 12.72 15.89 -22.71
N LEU A 83 12.06 14.94 -22.05
CA LEU A 83 10.61 14.82 -22.08
C LEU A 83 9.93 15.53 -20.90
N CYS A 84 10.31 15.15 -19.68
CA CYS A 84 9.82 15.74 -18.44
C CYS A 84 10.71 15.32 -17.25
N SER A 85 10.48 15.92 -16.09
CA SER A 85 11.15 15.50 -14.85
C SER A 85 10.87 14.04 -14.50
N GLU A 86 11.82 13.34 -13.88
CA GLU A 86 11.66 11.97 -13.34
C GLU A 86 10.37 11.80 -12.51
N ARG A 87 10.06 12.73 -11.59
CA ARG A 87 8.83 12.68 -10.77
C ARG A 87 7.55 12.72 -11.62
N THR A 88 7.60 13.38 -12.77
CA THR A 88 6.48 13.43 -13.70
C THR A 88 6.32 12.12 -14.46
N MET A 89 7.41 11.47 -14.86
CA MET A 89 7.38 10.11 -15.43
C MET A 89 6.70 9.12 -14.47
N TYR A 90 7.07 9.12 -13.19
CA TYR A 90 6.40 8.29 -12.18
C TYR A 90 4.91 8.62 -12.04
N ARG A 91 4.53 9.89 -12.07
CA ARG A 91 3.11 10.29 -12.01
C ARG A 91 2.32 9.83 -13.23
N VAL A 92 2.94 9.85 -14.41
CA VAL A 92 2.32 9.38 -15.65
C VAL A 92 2.09 7.86 -15.59
N LEU A 93 3.11 7.08 -15.21
CA LEU A 93 3.01 5.62 -15.05
C LEU A 93 2.02 5.24 -13.94
N ALA A 94 2.01 5.96 -12.82
CA ALA A 94 1.08 5.71 -11.72
C ALA A 94 -0.38 5.93 -12.14
N ALA A 95 -0.65 6.92 -13.01
CA ALA A 95 -1.97 7.14 -13.57
C ALA A 95 -2.45 5.99 -14.48
N GLN A 96 -1.52 5.21 -15.06
CA GLN A 96 -1.81 3.98 -15.82
C GLN A 96 -1.77 2.71 -14.95
N HIS A 97 -1.56 2.84 -13.64
CA HIS A 97 -1.36 1.71 -12.72
C HIS A 97 -0.14 0.84 -13.04
N GLU A 98 0.91 1.42 -13.64
CA GLU A 98 2.13 0.71 -14.06
C GLU A 98 3.27 0.79 -13.04
N VAL A 99 3.12 1.61 -12.00
CA VAL A 99 4.03 1.63 -10.85
C VAL A 99 3.58 0.58 -9.83
N ARG A 100 4.03 -0.65 -10.01
CA ARG A 100 3.75 -1.79 -9.12
C ARG A 100 5.02 -2.59 -8.83
N ASP A 101 4.95 -3.45 -7.81
CA ASP A 101 6.03 -4.43 -7.58
C ASP A 101 6.19 -5.28 -8.85
N ARG A 102 7.44 -5.40 -9.32
CA ARG A 102 7.80 -6.14 -10.54
C ARG A 102 7.74 -7.66 -10.34
N ARG A 103 7.78 -8.12 -9.08
CA ARG A 103 7.75 -9.55 -8.77
C ARG A 103 6.37 -10.11 -9.04
N ASP A 104 6.33 -11.25 -9.73
CA ASP A 104 5.14 -12.08 -9.81
C ASP A 104 4.90 -12.74 -8.45
N GLN A 105 4.32 -11.97 -7.53
CA GLN A 105 3.99 -12.47 -6.21
C GLN A 105 2.81 -13.42 -6.32
N LEU A 106 3.01 -14.68 -5.93
CA LEU A 106 1.92 -15.62 -5.74
C LEU A 106 0.89 -15.02 -4.78
N ARG A 107 -0.28 -14.68 -5.34
CA ARG A 107 -1.45 -14.31 -4.55
C ARG A 107 -2.13 -15.58 -4.06
N HIS A 108 -1.71 -16.07 -2.90
CA HIS A 108 -2.37 -17.20 -2.26
C HIS A 108 -3.81 -16.81 -1.86
N PRO A 109 -4.82 -17.61 -2.23
CA PRO A 109 -6.17 -17.44 -1.70
C PRO A 109 -6.12 -17.47 -0.17
N ARG A 110 -6.91 -16.60 0.48
CA ARG A 110 -7.13 -16.71 1.93
C ARG A 110 -8.04 -17.91 2.18
N TYR A 111 -7.45 -19.09 2.33
CA TYR A 111 -8.18 -20.25 2.83
C TYR A 111 -8.55 -20.00 4.29
N ALA A 112 -9.76 -20.38 4.69
CA ALA A 112 -10.11 -20.45 6.10
C ALA A 112 -9.24 -21.54 6.74
N VAL A 113 -8.32 -21.13 7.62
CA VAL A 113 -7.48 -22.07 8.35
C VAL A 113 -8.38 -22.80 9.36
N PRO A 114 -8.39 -24.15 9.40
CA PRO A 114 -9.17 -24.88 10.39
C PRO A 114 -8.62 -24.58 11.79
N GLU A 115 -9.45 -23.98 12.64
CA GLU A 115 -9.11 -23.71 14.05
C GLU A 115 -9.51 -24.91 14.90
N LEU A 116 -8.51 -25.65 15.40
CA LEU A 116 -8.71 -26.78 16.32
C LEU A 116 -8.39 -26.35 17.74
N LEU A 117 -9.30 -26.61 18.69
CA LEU A 117 -9.14 -26.30 20.11
C LEU A 117 -8.98 -27.58 20.93
N ALA A 118 -7.87 -27.72 21.65
CA ALA A 118 -7.67 -28.77 22.66
C ALA A 118 -8.09 -28.25 24.05
N ARG A 119 -8.94 -28.99 24.78
CA ARG A 119 -9.43 -28.61 26.12
C ARG A 119 -8.83 -29.44 27.25
N ARG A 120 -8.22 -30.59 26.93
CA ARG A 120 -7.51 -31.47 27.87
C ARG A 120 -6.36 -32.19 27.17
N PRO A 121 -5.41 -32.79 27.91
CA PRO A 121 -4.35 -33.60 27.32
C PRO A 121 -4.92 -34.76 26.48
N ASN A 122 -4.19 -35.13 25.43
CA ASN A 122 -4.51 -36.21 24.47
C ASN A 122 -5.78 -36.00 23.63
N GLU A 123 -6.18 -34.75 23.36
CA GLU A 123 -7.23 -34.43 22.39
C GLU A 123 -6.70 -34.02 21.02
N LEU A 124 -5.52 -33.41 20.97
CA LEU A 124 -4.92 -32.91 19.74
C LEU A 124 -3.40 -33.03 19.82
N TRP A 125 -2.82 -33.71 18.83
CA TRP A 125 -1.38 -33.81 18.67
C TRP A 125 -0.92 -33.01 17.45
N SER A 126 0.15 -32.26 17.63
CA SER A 126 0.91 -31.65 16.54
C SER A 126 2.19 -32.45 16.34
N TRP A 127 2.67 -32.54 15.11
CA TRP A 127 3.97 -33.13 14.83
C TRP A 127 4.80 -32.17 13.98
N ASP A 128 6.12 -32.24 14.14
CA ASP A 128 7.08 -31.46 13.35
C ASP A 128 8.34 -32.30 13.10
N ILE A 129 9.08 -31.95 12.04
CA ILE A 129 10.37 -32.56 11.73
C ILE A 129 11.46 -31.51 11.83
N THR A 130 12.38 -31.70 12.78
CA THR A 130 13.57 -30.85 12.92
C THR A 130 14.79 -31.54 12.32
N LYS A 131 15.52 -30.84 11.45
CA LYS A 131 16.84 -31.28 10.98
C LYS A 131 17.89 -31.03 12.05
N LEU A 132 18.48 -32.10 12.55
CA LEU A 132 19.61 -32.07 13.48
C LEU A 132 20.92 -32.17 12.68
N LEU A 133 21.90 -31.35 13.04
CA LEU A 133 23.24 -31.43 12.45
C LEU A 133 23.92 -32.72 12.92
N GLY A 134 24.46 -33.49 11.98
CA GLY A 134 25.21 -34.71 12.25
C GLY A 134 26.68 -34.44 12.59
N PRO A 135 27.43 -35.46 13.06
CA PRO A 135 28.81 -35.34 13.49
C PRO A 135 29.81 -35.12 12.33
N ALA A 136 29.41 -35.36 11.09
CA ALA A 136 30.24 -35.18 9.91
C ALA A 136 29.67 -34.10 8.98
N LYS A 137 30.54 -33.50 8.16
CA LYS A 137 30.16 -32.45 7.20
C LYS A 137 29.05 -32.96 6.28
N TRP A 138 28.00 -32.16 6.11
CA TRP A 138 26.81 -32.47 5.28
C TRP A 138 25.97 -33.67 5.73
N THR A 139 26.19 -34.17 6.95
CA THR A 139 25.31 -35.18 7.55
C THR A 139 24.22 -34.53 8.38
N TYR A 140 22.98 -34.98 8.21
CA TYR A 140 21.82 -34.50 8.95
C TYR A 140 20.97 -35.68 9.40
N PHE A 141 20.36 -35.55 10.57
CA PHE A 141 19.34 -36.45 11.05
C PHE A 141 17.99 -35.73 11.09
N TYR A 142 16.92 -36.47 10.91
CA TYR A 142 15.55 -35.94 10.92
C TYR A 142 14.90 -36.39 12.22
N LEU A 143 14.71 -35.46 13.15
CA LEU A 143 13.99 -35.71 14.40
C LEU A 143 12.51 -35.44 14.17
N TYR A 144 11.73 -36.51 14.17
CA TYR A 144 10.28 -36.49 14.21
C TYR A 144 9.85 -36.33 15.65
N VAL A 145 9.05 -35.30 15.96
CA VAL A 145 8.49 -35.09 17.29
C VAL A 145 6.97 -35.04 17.18
N MET A 146 6.27 -35.79 18.03
CA MET A 146 4.85 -35.64 18.29
C MET A 146 4.66 -34.97 19.65
N LEU A 147 3.91 -33.88 19.67
CA LEU A 147 3.68 -33.06 20.84
C LEU A 147 2.19 -32.92 21.09
N ASP A 148 1.78 -33.16 22.34
CA ASP A 148 0.41 -32.90 22.77
C ASP A 148 0.18 -31.38 22.90
N VAL A 149 -0.78 -30.85 22.14
CA VAL A 149 -0.96 -29.41 21.99
C VAL A 149 -1.35 -28.74 23.32
N PHE A 150 -2.11 -29.43 24.17
CA PHE A 150 -2.59 -28.91 25.45
C PHE A 150 -1.50 -28.93 26.54
N SER A 151 -0.90 -30.09 26.80
CA SER A 151 0.09 -30.28 27.88
C SER A 151 1.51 -29.84 27.51
N ARG A 152 1.78 -29.66 26.21
CA ARG A 152 3.11 -29.37 25.65
C ARG A 152 4.15 -30.48 25.83
N TYR A 153 3.74 -31.67 26.25
CA TYR A 153 4.65 -32.80 26.39
C TYR A 153 4.86 -33.54 25.08
N VAL A 154 6.08 -34.06 24.93
CA VAL A 154 6.44 -34.97 23.84
C VAL A 154 5.80 -36.32 24.12
N VAL A 155 4.87 -36.74 23.27
CA VAL A 155 4.16 -38.01 23.38
C VAL A 155 4.83 -39.12 22.56
N GLY A 156 5.66 -38.76 21.59
CA GLY A 156 6.44 -39.68 20.79
C GLY A 156 7.52 -38.96 20.00
N TRP A 157 8.61 -39.67 19.70
CA TRP A 157 9.69 -39.15 18.86
C TRP A 157 10.43 -40.27 18.13
N MET A 158 11.06 -39.93 17.03
CA MET A 158 11.91 -40.82 16.24
C MET A 158 13.02 -40.02 15.56
N VAL A 159 14.20 -40.62 15.43
CA VAL A 159 15.29 -40.06 14.62
C VAL A 159 15.51 -40.95 13.40
N ALA A 160 15.56 -40.36 12.21
CA ALA A 160 15.80 -41.07 10.96
C ALA A 160 16.90 -40.39 10.12
N HIS A 161 17.47 -41.15 9.17
CA HIS A 161 18.50 -40.65 8.26
C HIS A 161 17.96 -39.84 7.08
N ARG A 162 16.66 -39.96 6.79
CA ARG A 162 15.99 -39.26 5.69
C ARG A 162 14.52 -39.03 6.02
N GLU A 163 13.94 -38.01 5.38
CA GLU A 163 12.51 -37.83 5.33
C GLU A 163 11.90 -38.92 4.43
N SER A 164 10.76 -39.49 4.84
CA SER A 164 10.01 -40.51 4.09
C SER A 164 8.67 -39.96 3.66
#